data_AF-A0A956EY61-F1
#
_entry.id   AF-A0A956EY61-F1
#
_cell.length_a   1.000
_cell.length_b   1.000
_cell.length_c   1.000
_cell.angle_alpha   90.00
_cell.angle_beta   90.00
_cell.angle_gamma   90.00
#
_symmetry.space_group_name_H-M   'P 1'
#
loop_
_entity.id
_entity.type
_entity.pdbx_description
1 polymer ?
#
loop_
_entity_poly.entity_id
_entity_poly.type
_entity_poly.pdbx_seq_one_letter_code
_entity_poly.pdbx_strand_id
1 'polypeptide(L)'
;MFRAVWILGLSCLSVACKPDVGSSCDKGESRCLDPSTQLICSEGKMIAAPCRGEKGCWVEGGVRCDISGNQPEDVCSKDDEGAATCAGDKRGQLVCLKGAYVLEPCRGPAGCTLSGDRAQCDKSVMQAGDTCRDPGLNACNVVGTQLLECKDGKMVTSLNCRGSSGCQSTGGKLDCDLSVAAADDPCPAAMSGKNACSADRLSILVCKDGKFKVDESCDKGKLCRSKDGGIRCEKDDGKAE
;
A
#
# COMPACT_ATOMS: atom_id res chain seq x y z
N MET A 1 72.50 27.31 -38.42
CA MET A 1 71.51 26.70 -39.35
C MET A 1 70.65 25.74 -38.55
N PHE A 2 69.33 25.92 -38.63
CA PHE A 2 68.29 25.38 -37.76
C PHE A 2 68.27 23.85 -37.74
N ARG A 3 68.21 23.24 -36.53
CA ARG A 3 67.82 21.84 -36.35
C ARG A 3 66.38 21.79 -35.85
N ALA A 4 65.49 21.35 -36.74
CA ALA A 4 64.06 21.16 -36.47
C ALA A 4 63.88 20.02 -35.44
N VAL A 5 63.19 20.33 -34.35
CA VAL A 5 62.71 19.34 -33.37
C VAL A 5 61.35 18.86 -33.84
N TRP A 6 61.28 17.60 -34.28
CA TRP A 6 60.01 16.93 -34.60
C TRP A 6 59.44 16.33 -33.31
N ILE A 7 58.42 16.97 -32.76
CA ILE A 7 57.61 16.40 -31.68
C ILE A 7 56.59 15.46 -32.34
N LEU A 8 56.85 14.16 -32.26
CA LEU A 8 55.88 13.12 -32.57
C LEU A 8 54.76 13.18 -31.52
N GLY A 9 53.64 13.79 -31.89
CA GLY A 9 52.41 13.81 -31.09
C GLY A 9 51.84 12.40 -30.97
N LEU A 10 51.95 11.82 -29.79
CA LEU A 10 51.30 10.57 -29.42
C LEU A 10 49.82 10.85 -29.20
N SER A 11 49.01 10.69 -30.26
CA SER A 11 47.55 10.73 -30.18
C SER A 11 47.06 9.55 -29.36
N CYS A 12 46.68 9.80 -28.10
CA CYS A 12 45.87 8.86 -27.31
C CYS A 12 44.52 8.70 -28.02
N LEU A 13 44.33 7.56 -28.67
CA LEU A 13 43.01 7.06 -29.06
C LEU A 13 42.23 6.82 -27.76
N SER A 14 41.32 7.73 -27.43
CA SER A 14 40.31 7.53 -26.39
C SER A 14 39.35 6.42 -26.86
N VAL A 15 39.70 5.18 -26.56
CA VAL A 15 38.72 4.08 -26.53
C VAL A 15 37.69 4.53 -25.50
N ALA A 16 36.51 4.93 -25.98
CA ALA A 16 35.39 5.25 -25.10
C ALA A 16 35.03 3.97 -24.35
N CYS A 17 35.56 3.81 -23.14
CA CYS A 17 35.15 2.77 -22.23
C CYS A 17 33.64 2.93 -22.03
N LYS A 18 32.88 1.95 -22.51
CA LYS A 18 31.48 1.82 -22.09
C LYS A 18 31.53 1.79 -20.56
N PRO A 19 30.74 2.62 -19.85
CA PRO A 19 30.79 2.56 -18.41
C PRO A 19 30.47 1.13 -17.94
N ASP A 20 30.76 0.76 -16.71
CA ASP A 20 30.47 -0.57 -16.17
C ASP A 20 29.87 -0.42 -14.78
N VAL A 21 29.42 -1.52 -14.17
CA VAL A 21 28.97 -1.48 -12.77
C VAL A 21 30.09 -0.88 -11.91
N GLY A 22 29.74 0.09 -11.06
CA GLY A 22 30.66 0.81 -10.18
C GLY A 22 31.37 2.02 -10.81
N SER A 23 31.19 2.28 -12.11
CA SER A 23 31.67 3.53 -12.71
C SER A 23 30.94 4.74 -12.12
N SER A 24 31.59 5.90 -12.12
CA SER A 24 30.92 7.17 -11.79
C SER A 24 29.83 7.47 -12.81
N CYS A 25 28.77 8.15 -12.38
CA CYS A 25 27.68 8.61 -13.23
C CYS A 25 27.02 9.85 -12.66
N ASP A 26 26.29 10.56 -13.51
CA ASP A 26 25.41 11.64 -13.09
C ASP A 26 23.98 11.13 -12.83
N LYS A 27 23.24 11.82 -11.97
CA LYS A 27 21.87 11.44 -11.63
C LYS A 27 20.98 11.37 -12.88
N GLY A 28 20.23 10.28 -13.00
CA GLY A 28 19.36 10.01 -14.15
C GLY A 28 20.08 9.36 -15.34
N GLU A 29 21.40 9.23 -15.31
CA GLU A 29 22.13 8.49 -16.32
C GLU A 29 21.74 7.00 -16.28
N SER A 30 21.39 6.45 -17.43
CA SER A 30 20.98 5.07 -17.58
C SER A 30 21.27 4.54 -18.99
N ARG A 31 21.32 3.22 -19.14
CA ARG A 31 21.53 2.51 -20.42
C ARG A 31 21.14 1.04 -20.32
N CYS A 32 20.69 0.46 -21.42
CA CYS A 32 20.53 -0.98 -21.49
C CYS A 32 21.90 -1.66 -21.59
N LEU A 33 22.20 -2.55 -20.66
CA LEU A 33 23.34 -3.45 -20.74
C LEU A 33 23.04 -4.60 -21.70
N ASP A 34 21.84 -5.15 -21.57
CA ASP A 34 21.26 -6.20 -22.39
C ASP A 34 19.72 -6.05 -22.39
N PRO A 35 18.96 -6.87 -23.14
CA PRO A 35 17.50 -6.75 -23.21
C PRO A 35 16.76 -6.90 -21.87
N SER A 36 17.38 -7.47 -20.84
CA SER A 36 16.78 -7.73 -19.52
C SER A 36 17.46 -6.98 -18.37
N THR A 37 18.47 -6.15 -18.65
CA THR A 37 19.26 -5.46 -17.62
C THR A 37 19.52 -4.02 -18.04
N GLN A 38 19.20 -3.07 -17.16
CA GLN A 38 19.67 -1.70 -17.28
C GLN A 38 20.85 -1.44 -16.34
N LEU A 39 21.76 -0.57 -16.76
CA LEU A 39 22.66 0.15 -15.88
C LEU A 39 22.01 1.50 -15.58
N ILE A 40 21.87 1.83 -14.31
CA ILE A 40 21.25 3.05 -13.83
C ILE A 40 22.12 3.68 -12.75
N CYS A 41 22.18 5.01 -12.72
CA CYS A 41 22.89 5.73 -11.69
C CYS A 41 22.16 5.64 -10.35
N SER A 42 22.89 5.28 -9.29
CA SER A 42 22.43 5.27 -7.90
C SER A 42 23.53 5.83 -7.02
N GLU A 43 23.28 6.96 -6.36
CA GLU A 43 24.25 7.62 -5.46
C GLU A 43 25.62 7.89 -6.15
N GLY A 44 25.58 8.30 -7.43
CA GLY A 44 26.77 8.63 -8.23
C GLY A 44 27.53 7.42 -8.77
N LYS A 45 26.97 6.22 -8.64
CA LYS A 45 27.56 4.97 -9.14
C LYS A 45 26.59 4.19 -10.04
N MET A 46 27.11 3.66 -11.14
CA MET A 46 26.35 2.76 -12.01
C MET A 46 26.09 1.44 -11.29
N ILE A 47 24.81 1.07 -11.18
CA ILE A 47 24.38 -0.24 -10.69
C ILE A 47 23.64 -0.99 -11.80
N ALA A 48 23.66 -2.31 -11.75
CA ALA A 48 22.81 -3.14 -12.61
C ALA A 48 21.46 -3.37 -11.92
N ALA A 49 20.38 -3.07 -12.65
CA ALA A 49 19.01 -3.33 -12.23
C ALA A 49 18.30 -4.16 -13.31
N PRO A 50 17.53 -5.18 -12.93
CA PRO A 50 16.83 -6.01 -13.91
C PRO A 50 15.62 -5.27 -14.50
N CYS A 51 15.28 -5.62 -15.74
CA CYS A 51 14.10 -5.19 -16.48
C CYS A 51 13.34 -6.43 -16.93
N ARG A 52 12.58 -7.05 -16.02
CA ARG A 52 11.98 -8.37 -16.24
C ARG A 52 10.61 -8.34 -16.89
N GLY A 53 10.04 -7.15 -17.11
CA GLY A 53 8.78 -7.01 -17.84
C GLY A 53 8.94 -7.38 -19.32
N GLU A 54 7.82 -7.56 -20.01
CA GLU A 54 7.77 -8.09 -21.38
C GLU A 54 8.59 -7.26 -22.38
N LYS A 55 8.64 -5.94 -22.20
CA LYS A 55 9.43 -5.06 -23.08
C LYS A 55 10.92 -5.03 -22.75
N GLY A 56 11.31 -5.54 -21.59
CA GLY A 56 12.69 -5.52 -21.13
C GLY A 56 13.25 -4.10 -20.99
N CYS A 57 14.52 -3.92 -21.36
CA CYS A 57 15.17 -2.62 -21.48
C CYS A 57 15.18 -2.14 -22.94
N TRP A 58 14.77 -0.90 -23.20
CA TRP A 58 14.79 -0.29 -24.54
C TRP A 58 15.17 1.19 -24.52
N VAL A 59 15.37 1.79 -25.69
CA VAL A 59 15.69 3.21 -25.86
C VAL A 59 14.60 3.90 -26.67
N GLU A 60 13.90 4.84 -26.04
CA GLU A 60 12.85 5.66 -26.64
C GLU A 60 12.78 7.02 -25.95
N GLY A 61 13.38 8.05 -26.58
CA GLY A 61 13.54 9.37 -25.96
C GLY A 61 14.38 9.37 -24.67
N GLY A 62 15.13 8.29 -24.43
CA GLY A 62 15.82 7.96 -23.18
C GLY A 62 15.79 6.46 -22.94
N VAL A 63 16.53 5.97 -21.94
CA VAL A 63 16.51 4.55 -21.59
C VAL A 63 15.27 4.26 -20.74
N ARG A 64 14.60 3.15 -21.06
CA ARG A 64 13.37 2.71 -20.44
C ARG A 64 13.55 1.26 -20.00
N CYS A 65 12.97 0.93 -18.86
CA CYS A 65 13.04 -0.39 -18.26
C CYS A 65 11.63 -0.80 -17.84
N ASP A 66 11.15 -1.90 -18.42
CA ASP A 66 9.88 -2.47 -18.04
C ASP A 66 10.08 -3.26 -16.75
N ILE A 67 9.83 -2.59 -15.64
CA ILE A 67 9.98 -3.15 -14.30
C ILE A 67 8.73 -3.91 -13.84
N SER A 68 7.67 -4.02 -14.66
CA SER A 68 6.43 -4.69 -14.26
C SER A 68 6.60 -6.19 -13.96
N GLY A 69 7.63 -6.82 -14.54
CA GLY A 69 8.00 -8.22 -14.25
C GLY A 69 9.03 -8.39 -13.13
N ASN A 70 9.54 -7.29 -12.55
CA ASN A 70 10.52 -7.36 -11.48
C ASN A 70 9.91 -8.02 -10.23
N GLN A 71 10.78 -8.52 -9.36
CA GLN A 71 10.42 -9.25 -8.15
C GLN A 71 10.79 -8.44 -6.90
N PRO A 72 10.19 -8.73 -5.74
CA PRO A 72 10.72 -8.27 -4.47
C PRO A 72 12.22 -8.57 -4.37
N GLU A 73 12.97 -7.66 -3.74
CA GLU A 73 14.43 -7.73 -3.57
C GLU A 73 15.25 -7.50 -4.84
N ASP A 74 14.65 -7.44 -6.04
CA ASP A 74 15.36 -6.97 -7.23
C ASP A 74 15.87 -5.54 -6.97
N VAL A 75 17.10 -5.29 -7.42
CA VAL A 75 17.79 -4.01 -7.20
C VAL A 75 17.08 -2.88 -7.95
N CYS A 76 16.95 -1.74 -7.29
CA CYS A 76 16.52 -0.48 -7.88
C CYS A 76 17.47 0.66 -7.48
N SER A 77 17.46 1.76 -8.23
CA SER A 77 18.28 2.91 -7.86
C SER A 77 17.75 3.57 -6.60
N LYS A 78 18.62 3.92 -5.65
CA LYS A 78 18.21 4.76 -4.51
C LYS A 78 17.81 6.17 -4.93
N ASP A 79 18.18 6.60 -6.12
CA ASP A 79 17.68 7.85 -6.71
C ASP A 79 16.19 7.76 -7.11
N ASP A 80 15.64 6.54 -7.21
CA ASP A 80 14.23 6.23 -7.50
C ASP A 80 13.42 5.90 -6.24
N GLU A 81 13.91 6.26 -5.04
CA GLU A 81 13.21 5.97 -3.78
C GLU A 81 11.74 6.42 -3.80
N GLY A 82 10.84 5.48 -3.50
CA GLY A 82 9.40 5.69 -3.49
C GLY A 82 8.72 5.61 -4.86
N ALA A 83 9.46 5.54 -5.97
CA ALA A 83 8.91 5.31 -7.30
C ALA A 83 8.22 3.94 -7.36
N ALA A 84 7.09 3.88 -8.07
CA ALA A 84 6.24 2.70 -8.10
C ALA A 84 5.66 2.41 -9.48
N THR A 85 5.59 1.13 -9.83
CA THR A 85 4.84 0.61 -10.99
C THR A 85 3.85 -0.46 -10.54
N CYS A 86 2.83 -0.75 -11.35
CA CYS A 86 2.06 -1.96 -11.15
C CYS A 86 2.87 -3.20 -11.50
N ALA A 87 2.81 -4.22 -10.64
CA ALA A 87 3.29 -5.55 -10.98
C ALA A 87 2.49 -6.11 -12.17
N GLY A 88 3.07 -7.05 -12.91
CA GLY A 88 2.47 -7.59 -14.13
C GLY A 88 1.07 -8.18 -13.95
N ASP A 89 0.77 -8.73 -12.76
CA ASP A 89 -0.55 -9.28 -12.42
C ASP A 89 -1.58 -8.22 -11.98
N LYS A 90 -1.15 -6.96 -11.82
CA LYS A 90 -1.93 -5.82 -11.33
C LYS A 90 -2.56 -6.04 -9.95
N ARG A 91 -2.10 -7.02 -9.16
CA ARG A 91 -2.55 -7.27 -7.79
C ARG A 91 -1.68 -6.61 -6.73
N GLY A 92 -0.61 -5.95 -7.16
CA GLY A 92 0.27 -5.17 -6.32
C GLY A 92 1.04 -4.14 -7.13
N GLN A 93 1.78 -3.30 -6.42
CA GLN A 93 2.74 -2.38 -7.00
C GLN A 93 4.14 -2.69 -6.49
N LEU A 94 5.12 -2.60 -7.37
CA LEU A 94 6.53 -2.68 -7.01
C LEU A 94 7.00 -1.27 -6.68
N VAL A 95 7.49 -1.07 -5.47
CA VAL A 95 7.97 0.22 -4.96
C VAL A 95 9.47 0.10 -4.67
N CYS A 96 10.26 1.01 -5.21
CA CYS A 96 11.68 1.06 -4.87
C CYS A 96 11.85 1.62 -3.45
N LEU A 97 12.36 0.81 -2.53
CA LEU A 97 12.61 1.19 -1.15
C LEU A 97 14.00 0.72 -0.72
N LYS A 98 14.83 1.66 -0.28
CA LYS A 98 16.19 1.40 0.20
C LYS A 98 17.07 0.64 -0.81
N GLY A 99 16.86 0.90 -2.10
CA GLY A 99 17.61 0.30 -3.21
C GLY A 99 17.15 -1.11 -3.62
N ALA A 100 15.99 -1.57 -3.14
CA ALA A 100 15.37 -2.81 -3.59
C ALA A 100 13.87 -2.61 -3.84
N TYR A 101 13.31 -3.34 -4.80
CA TYR A 101 11.87 -3.37 -4.99
C TYR A 101 11.19 -4.12 -3.85
N VAL A 102 10.09 -3.57 -3.36
CA VAL A 102 9.17 -4.21 -2.42
C VAL A 102 7.81 -4.30 -3.10
N LEU A 103 7.15 -5.44 -2.99
CA LEU A 103 5.77 -5.60 -3.44
C LEU A 103 4.80 -5.10 -2.37
N GLU A 104 4.13 -3.99 -2.64
CA GLU A 104 2.99 -3.52 -1.85
C GLU A 104 1.70 -4.09 -2.48
N PRO A 105 0.92 -4.93 -1.77
CA PRO A 105 -0.28 -5.52 -2.34
C PRO A 105 -1.41 -4.49 -2.51
N CYS A 106 -2.14 -4.59 -3.63
CA CYS A 106 -3.31 -3.76 -3.95
C CYS A 106 -4.55 -4.66 -3.95
N ARG A 107 -5.05 -4.96 -2.74
CA ARG A 107 -6.12 -5.96 -2.56
C ARG A 107 -7.52 -5.39 -2.79
N GLY A 108 -7.66 -4.07 -2.93
CA GLY A 108 -8.94 -3.48 -3.26
C GLY A 108 -9.43 -3.88 -4.66
N PRO A 109 -10.74 -3.76 -4.94
CA PRO A 109 -11.33 -4.25 -6.18
C PRO A 109 -10.74 -3.66 -7.46
N ALA A 110 -10.23 -2.43 -7.43
CA ALA A 110 -9.58 -1.82 -8.59
C ALA A 110 -8.15 -2.32 -8.82
N GLY A 111 -7.56 -3.05 -7.86
CA GLY A 111 -6.19 -3.55 -7.92
C GLY A 111 -5.17 -2.41 -8.06
N CYS A 112 -4.12 -2.66 -8.85
CA CYS A 112 -3.18 -1.63 -9.28
C CYS A 112 -3.53 -1.13 -10.69
N THR A 113 -3.58 0.19 -10.86
CA THR A 113 -3.79 0.85 -12.14
C THR A 113 -2.68 1.85 -12.43
N LEU A 114 -2.45 2.17 -13.70
CA LEU A 114 -1.52 3.23 -14.10
C LEU A 114 -2.30 4.48 -14.47
N SER A 115 -1.89 5.62 -13.94
CA SER A 115 -2.41 6.94 -14.30
C SER A 115 -1.25 7.79 -14.80
N GLY A 116 -1.06 7.79 -16.12
CA GLY A 116 0.21 8.22 -16.71
C GLY A 116 1.32 7.27 -16.28
N ASP A 117 2.45 7.82 -15.81
CA ASP A 117 3.61 7.04 -15.35
C ASP A 117 3.55 6.67 -13.86
N ARG A 118 2.41 6.90 -13.18
CA ARG A 118 2.25 6.62 -11.75
C ARG A 118 1.35 5.42 -11.51
N ALA A 119 1.83 4.48 -10.72
CA ALA A 119 0.98 3.44 -10.13
C ALA A 119 0.00 4.03 -9.11
N GLN A 120 -1.27 3.63 -9.23
CA GLN A 120 -2.31 3.85 -8.26
C GLN A 120 -2.74 2.49 -7.71
N CYS A 121 -2.46 2.28 -6.44
CA CYS A 121 -2.80 1.06 -5.72
C CYS A 121 -4.12 1.26 -4.96
N ASP A 122 -5.10 0.41 -5.20
CA ASP A 122 -6.33 0.37 -4.41
C ASP A 122 -6.04 -0.22 -3.03
N LYS A 123 -5.81 0.67 -2.06
CA LYS A 123 -5.55 0.36 -0.65
C LYS A 123 -6.83 0.27 0.20
N SER A 124 -8.02 0.19 -0.40
CA SER A 124 -9.27 0.06 0.34
C SER A 124 -9.38 -1.23 1.16
N VAL A 125 -8.60 -2.26 0.78
CA VAL A 125 -8.47 -3.52 1.48
C VAL A 125 -7.01 -3.79 1.78
N MET A 126 -6.67 -4.04 3.04
CA MET A 126 -5.32 -4.35 3.51
C MET A 126 -5.34 -5.45 4.58
N GLN A 127 -4.17 -5.87 5.05
CA GLN A 127 -4.03 -6.83 6.12
C GLN A 127 -3.30 -6.19 7.31
N ALA A 128 -3.67 -6.57 8.53
CA ALA A 128 -2.94 -6.13 9.72
C ALA A 128 -1.46 -6.54 9.63
N GLY A 129 -0.57 -5.62 9.96
CA GLY A 129 0.88 -5.77 9.86
C GLY A 129 1.49 -5.38 8.51
N ASP A 130 0.66 -5.21 7.46
CA ASP A 130 1.11 -4.66 6.18
C ASP A 130 1.83 -3.33 6.40
N THR A 131 2.91 -3.10 5.66
CA THR A 131 3.58 -1.80 5.64
C THR A 131 2.68 -0.76 4.98
N CYS A 132 2.67 0.45 5.54
CA CYS A 132 1.96 1.59 4.99
C CYS A 132 2.79 2.85 5.14
N ARG A 133 2.63 3.80 4.21
CA ARG A 133 3.43 5.05 4.15
C ARG A 133 2.60 6.30 4.46
N ASP A 134 1.30 6.23 4.22
CA ASP A 134 0.39 7.36 4.35
C ASP A 134 -0.21 7.33 5.78
N PRO A 135 0.19 8.22 6.70
CA PRO A 135 -0.36 8.23 8.05
C PRO A 135 -1.88 8.49 7.99
N GLY A 136 -2.64 7.74 8.79
CA GLY A 136 -4.10 7.85 8.78
C GLY A 136 -4.78 7.22 7.56
N LEU A 137 -4.04 6.52 6.68
CA LEU A 137 -4.65 5.62 5.70
C LEU A 137 -5.51 4.60 6.45
N ASN A 138 -6.77 4.51 6.04
CA ASN A 138 -7.70 3.50 6.52
C ASN A 138 -7.96 2.46 5.44
N ALA A 139 -8.25 1.23 5.85
CA ALA A 139 -8.61 0.14 4.96
C ALA A 139 -9.49 -0.88 5.70
N CYS A 140 -10.36 -1.59 4.98
CA CYS A 140 -10.94 -2.80 5.54
C CYS A 140 -9.89 -3.91 5.60
N ASN A 141 -9.96 -4.77 6.62
CA ASN A 141 -9.17 -6.00 6.58
C ASN A 141 -9.66 -6.92 5.45
N VAL A 142 -8.84 -7.88 5.04
CA VAL A 142 -9.16 -8.86 3.98
C VAL A 142 -10.43 -9.68 4.21
N VAL A 143 -10.90 -9.76 5.46
CA VAL A 143 -12.12 -10.50 5.83
C VAL A 143 -13.36 -9.60 5.83
N GLY A 144 -13.18 -8.28 5.84
CA GLY A 144 -14.28 -7.31 5.96
C GLY A 144 -14.89 -7.24 7.36
N THR A 145 -14.12 -7.52 8.42
CA THR A 145 -14.60 -7.51 9.82
C THR A 145 -13.94 -6.47 10.70
N GLN A 146 -12.93 -5.78 10.17
CA GLN A 146 -12.16 -4.78 10.91
C GLN A 146 -11.83 -3.60 10.01
N LEU A 147 -11.85 -2.41 10.59
CA LEU A 147 -11.22 -1.23 10.00
C LEU A 147 -9.80 -1.16 10.52
N LEU A 148 -8.85 -1.09 9.60
CA LEU A 148 -7.43 -0.91 9.86
C LEU A 148 -7.06 0.56 9.64
N GLU A 149 -6.07 1.03 10.39
CA GLU A 149 -5.48 2.36 10.27
C GLU A 149 -3.96 2.24 10.22
N CYS A 150 -3.31 3.05 9.40
CA CYS A 150 -1.85 3.13 9.33
C CYS A 150 -1.29 3.88 10.55
N LYS A 151 -0.61 3.15 11.44
CA LYS A 151 0.11 3.70 12.61
C LYS A 151 1.54 3.20 12.61
N ASP A 152 2.50 4.10 12.81
CA ASP A 152 3.93 3.79 12.88
C ASP A 152 4.42 2.95 11.68
N GLY A 153 3.91 3.26 10.49
CA GLY A 153 4.26 2.59 9.24
C GLY A 153 3.65 1.19 9.07
N LYS A 154 2.69 0.79 9.91
CA LYS A 154 1.98 -0.49 9.80
C LYS A 154 0.46 -0.33 9.90
N MET A 155 -0.25 -1.17 9.15
CA MET A 155 -1.70 -1.30 9.29
C MET A 155 -1.99 -2.02 10.60
N VAL A 156 -2.74 -1.36 11.49
CA VAL A 156 -3.18 -1.92 12.78
C VAL A 156 -4.69 -1.83 12.89
N THR A 157 -5.31 -2.76 13.63
CA THR A 157 -6.75 -2.72 13.86
C THR A 157 -7.11 -1.43 14.63
N SER A 158 -8.00 -0.64 14.04
CA SER A 158 -8.53 0.59 14.64
C SER A 158 -9.94 0.36 15.18
N LEU A 159 -10.80 -0.36 14.44
CA LEU A 159 -12.17 -0.71 14.85
C LEU A 159 -12.52 -2.17 14.53
N ASN A 160 -13.39 -2.76 15.35
CA ASN A 160 -14.01 -4.05 15.10
C ASN A 160 -15.41 -3.83 14.51
N CYS A 161 -15.61 -4.16 13.24
CA CYS A 161 -16.87 -3.97 12.52
C CYS A 161 -17.71 -5.24 12.64
N ARG A 162 -18.36 -5.43 13.80
CA ARG A 162 -19.02 -6.70 14.15
C ARG A 162 -20.45 -6.82 13.63
N GLY A 163 -21.05 -5.72 13.18
CA GLY A 163 -22.38 -5.77 12.58
C GLY A 163 -22.37 -6.58 11.27
N SER A 164 -23.56 -6.97 10.81
CA SER A 164 -23.70 -7.90 9.68
C SER A 164 -23.15 -7.35 8.38
N SER A 165 -23.08 -6.02 8.23
CA SER A 165 -22.49 -5.37 7.06
C SER A 165 -20.96 -5.37 7.09
N GLY A 166 -20.35 -5.62 8.26
CA GLY A 166 -18.90 -5.66 8.42
C GLY A 166 -18.22 -4.33 8.11
N CYS A 167 -17.03 -4.40 7.55
CA CYS A 167 -16.30 -3.28 6.97
C CYS A 167 -16.50 -3.29 5.45
N GLN A 168 -16.91 -2.16 4.88
CA GLN A 168 -17.16 -2.01 3.45
C GLN A 168 -16.36 -0.84 2.87
N SER A 169 -15.99 -0.95 1.60
CA SER A 169 -15.48 0.15 0.80
C SER A 169 -16.41 0.42 -0.37
N THR A 170 -17.12 1.55 -0.31
CA THR A 170 -18.12 1.94 -1.32
C THR A 170 -17.83 3.36 -1.79
N GLY A 171 -17.56 3.52 -3.09
CA GLY A 171 -17.31 4.85 -3.69
C GLY A 171 -16.14 5.62 -3.06
N GLY A 172 -15.09 4.89 -2.64
CA GLY A 172 -13.93 5.47 -1.97
C GLY A 172 -14.14 5.84 -0.50
N LYS A 173 -15.33 5.56 0.06
CA LYS A 173 -15.61 5.70 1.49
C LYS A 173 -15.52 4.35 2.17
N LEU A 174 -14.91 4.33 3.35
CA LEU A 174 -14.91 3.17 4.23
C LEU A 174 -16.03 3.31 5.24
N ASP A 175 -16.81 2.25 5.39
CA ASP A 175 -17.87 2.14 6.39
C ASP A 175 -17.59 0.93 7.29
N CYS A 176 -17.83 1.10 8.58
CA CYS A 176 -17.60 0.06 9.59
C CYS A 176 -18.89 -0.09 10.39
N ASP A 177 -19.54 -1.24 10.27
CA ASP A 177 -20.79 -1.53 10.95
C ASP A 177 -20.55 -1.75 12.45
N LEU A 178 -20.74 -0.67 13.21
CA LEU A 178 -20.64 -0.62 14.66
C LEU A 178 -21.99 -0.83 15.35
N SER A 179 -23.02 -1.33 14.65
CA SER A 179 -24.32 -1.63 15.27
C SER A 179 -24.26 -2.79 16.27
N VAL A 180 -23.20 -3.62 16.19
CA VAL A 180 -22.84 -4.66 17.14
C VAL A 180 -21.44 -4.38 17.67
N ALA A 181 -21.23 -4.54 18.98
CA ALA A 181 -19.95 -4.35 19.63
C ALA A 181 -19.76 -5.33 20.80
N ALA A 182 -18.54 -5.40 21.32
CA ALA A 182 -18.21 -5.98 22.61
C ALA A 182 -17.83 -4.87 23.60
N ALA A 183 -17.91 -5.17 24.90
CA ALA A 183 -17.33 -4.28 25.91
C ALA A 183 -15.84 -4.06 25.61
N ASP A 184 -15.38 -2.83 25.83
CA ASP A 184 -14.02 -2.35 25.56
C ASP A 184 -13.61 -2.27 24.07
N ASP A 185 -14.47 -2.63 23.13
CA ASP A 185 -14.21 -2.35 21.71
C ASP A 185 -13.99 -0.83 21.51
N PRO A 186 -13.00 -0.42 20.71
CA PRO A 186 -12.79 0.99 20.39
C PRO A 186 -13.98 1.54 19.59
N CYS A 187 -14.29 2.82 19.83
CA CYS A 187 -15.28 3.55 19.05
C CYS A 187 -14.79 4.98 18.76
N PRO A 188 -15.08 5.52 17.56
CA PRO A 188 -14.61 6.85 17.19
C PRO A 188 -15.33 7.94 17.98
N ALA A 189 -14.71 9.10 18.15
CA ALA A 189 -15.30 10.22 18.89
C ALA A 189 -16.67 10.65 18.33
N ALA A 190 -16.87 10.54 17.02
CA ALA A 190 -18.15 10.82 16.36
C ALA A 190 -19.30 9.88 16.79
N MET A 191 -18.97 8.73 17.38
CA MET A 191 -19.92 7.76 17.94
C MET A 191 -20.16 7.96 19.44
N SER A 192 -19.55 8.95 20.10
CA SER A 192 -19.76 9.17 21.53
C SER A 192 -21.24 9.34 21.87
N GLY A 193 -21.72 8.58 22.85
CA GLY A 193 -23.14 8.52 23.24
C GLY A 193 -24.05 7.74 22.28
N LYS A 194 -23.52 7.11 21.23
CA LYS A 194 -24.26 6.20 20.35
C LYS A 194 -24.23 4.78 20.90
N ASN A 195 -25.30 4.05 20.59
CA ASN A 195 -25.51 2.71 21.10
C ASN A 195 -25.17 1.63 20.07
N ALA A 196 -24.87 0.43 20.57
CA ALA A 196 -24.68 -0.79 19.82
C ALA A 196 -25.28 -1.96 20.60
N CYS A 197 -25.58 -3.08 19.94
CA CYS A 197 -25.94 -4.31 20.62
C CYS A 197 -24.70 -5.13 20.99
N SER A 198 -24.74 -5.85 22.11
CA SER A 198 -23.81 -6.94 22.35
C SER A 198 -24.00 -8.06 21.32
N ALA A 199 -22.96 -8.85 21.06
CA ALA A 199 -23.01 -9.94 20.07
C ALA A 199 -24.07 -11.02 20.39
N ASP A 200 -24.32 -11.28 21.67
CA ASP A 200 -25.39 -12.18 22.14
C ASP A 200 -26.78 -11.51 22.13
N ARG A 201 -26.85 -10.21 21.80
CA ARG A 201 -28.04 -9.35 21.83
C ARG A 201 -28.69 -9.24 23.20
N LEU A 202 -27.99 -9.56 24.29
CA LEU A 202 -28.53 -9.47 25.65
C LEU A 202 -28.30 -8.12 26.32
N SER A 203 -27.56 -7.20 25.67
CA SER A 203 -27.25 -5.89 26.24
C SER A 203 -27.15 -4.80 25.18
N ILE A 204 -27.46 -3.59 25.61
CA ILE A 204 -27.13 -2.34 24.91
C ILE A 204 -25.79 -1.85 25.44
N LEU A 205 -24.90 -1.54 24.52
CA LEU A 205 -23.61 -0.90 24.76
C LEU A 205 -23.70 0.56 24.35
N VAL A 206 -23.00 1.44 25.05
CA VAL A 206 -22.83 2.86 24.69
C VAL A 206 -21.36 3.18 24.47
N CYS A 207 -21.06 3.91 23.40
CA CYS A 207 -19.71 4.42 23.16
C CYS A 207 -19.43 5.59 24.12
N LYS A 208 -18.50 5.40 25.05
CA LYS A 208 -18.11 6.39 26.06
C LYS A 208 -16.60 6.34 26.28
N ASP A 209 -15.96 7.50 26.25
CA ASP A 209 -14.51 7.65 26.41
C ASP A 209 -13.71 6.85 25.36
N GLY A 210 -14.23 6.79 24.12
CA GLY A 210 -13.59 6.09 23.01
C GLY A 210 -13.72 4.56 23.04
N LYS A 211 -14.54 4.00 23.95
CA LYS A 211 -14.82 2.57 24.01
C LYS A 211 -16.30 2.28 24.23
N PHE A 212 -16.76 1.12 23.75
CA PHE A 212 -18.08 0.61 24.11
C PHE A 212 -18.09 0.10 25.56
N LYS A 213 -19.08 0.53 26.34
CA LYS A 213 -19.34 0.10 27.71
C LYS A 213 -20.77 -0.43 27.80
N VAL A 214 -21.01 -1.41 28.66
CA VAL A 214 -22.38 -1.88 28.94
C VAL A 214 -23.19 -0.75 29.55
N ASP A 215 -24.33 -0.45 28.94
CA ASP A 215 -25.27 0.58 29.40
C ASP A 215 -26.50 -0.05 30.04
N GLU A 216 -27.13 -1.01 29.35
CA GLU A 216 -28.34 -1.70 29.79
C GLU A 216 -28.27 -3.20 29.46
N SER A 217 -28.71 -4.05 30.38
CA SER A 217 -28.99 -5.46 30.10
C SER A 217 -30.48 -5.63 29.77
N CYS A 218 -30.80 -6.34 28.70
CA CYS A 218 -32.18 -6.58 28.32
C CYS A 218 -32.88 -7.53 29.30
N ASP A 219 -34.13 -7.23 29.64
CA ASP A 219 -34.96 -8.11 30.47
C ASP A 219 -35.14 -9.50 29.84
N LYS A 220 -35.47 -10.49 30.67
CA LYS A 220 -35.78 -11.85 30.22
C LYS A 220 -36.84 -11.84 29.10
N GLY A 221 -36.52 -12.47 27.98
CA GLY A 221 -37.39 -12.55 26.80
C GLY A 221 -37.32 -11.34 25.87
N LYS A 222 -36.42 -10.38 26.13
CA LYS A 222 -36.09 -9.30 25.22
C LYS A 222 -34.68 -9.46 24.66
N LEU A 223 -34.47 -9.00 23.44
CA LEU A 223 -33.18 -8.92 22.77
C LEU A 223 -32.95 -7.48 22.28
N CYS A 224 -31.69 -7.08 22.28
CA CYS A 224 -31.23 -5.86 21.66
C CYS A 224 -31.38 -5.97 20.12
N ARG A 225 -32.01 -4.97 19.52
CA ARG A 225 -32.21 -4.87 18.07
C ARG A 225 -31.87 -3.47 17.57
N SER A 226 -31.38 -3.40 16.33
CA SER A 226 -31.19 -2.16 15.58
C SER A 226 -32.39 -2.00 14.63
N LYS A 227 -33.22 -0.98 14.86
CA LYS A 227 -34.40 -0.71 14.04
C LYS A 227 -34.60 0.80 13.87
N ASP A 228 -34.83 1.23 12.63
CA ASP A 228 -35.06 2.65 12.26
C ASP A 228 -33.94 3.60 12.74
N GLY A 229 -32.70 3.12 12.77
CA GLY A 229 -31.54 3.89 13.25
C GLY A 229 -31.42 4.00 14.78
N GLY A 230 -32.26 3.29 15.54
CA GLY A 230 -32.20 3.20 16.99
C GLY A 230 -31.85 1.79 17.49
N ILE A 231 -31.15 1.72 18.62
CA ILE A 231 -30.82 0.48 19.34
C ILE A 231 -31.67 0.41 20.61
N ARG A 232 -32.39 -0.70 20.82
CA ARG A 232 -33.29 -0.90 21.97
C ARG A 232 -33.54 -2.37 22.29
N CYS A 233 -33.91 -2.67 23.53
CA CYS A 233 -34.37 -3.99 23.95
C CYS A 233 -35.84 -4.20 23.58
N GLU A 234 -36.13 -5.23 22.79
CA GLU A 234 -37.46 -5.57 22.30
C GLU A 234 -37.79 -7.03 22.56
N LYS A 235 -39.08 -7.39 22.64
CA LYS A 235 -39.47 -8.80 22.78
C LYS A 235 -38.96 -9.62 21.60
N ASP A 236 -38.48 -10.81 21.89
CA ASP A 236 -38.08 -11.74 20.83
C ASP A 236 -39.32 -12.44 20.26
N ASP A 237 -39.87 -11.89 19.18
CA ASP A 237 -41.06 -12.42 18.53
C ASP A 237 -40.77 -13.65 17.64
N GLY A 238 -39.55 -14.22 17.69
CA GLY A 238 -39.18 -15.45 17.00
C GLY A 238 -39.10 -15.35 15.46
N LYS A 239 -39.23 -14.15 14.89
CA LYS A 239 -39.00 -13.92 13.45
C LYS A 239 -37.52 -13.62 13.23
N ALA A 240 -36.85 -14.55 12.54
CA ALA A 240 -35.50 -14.35 12.01
C ALA A 240 -35.54 -13.21 10.97
N GLU A 241 -34.63 -12.26 11.13
CA GLU A 241 -34.29 -11.25 10.12
C GLU A 241 -33.21 -11.81 9.18
#